data_AF-A0A927FFP7-F1
#
_entry.id   AF-A0A927FFP7-F1
#
_cell.length_a   1.000
_cell.length_b   1.000
_cell.length_c   1.000
_cell.angle_alpha   90.00
_cell.angle_beta   90.00
_cell.angle_gamma   90.00
#
_symmetry.space_group_name_H-M   'P 1'
#
loop_
_entity.id
_entity.type
_entity.pdbx_description
1 polymer ?
#
loop_
_entity_poly.entity_id
_entity_poly.type
_entity_poly.pdbx_seq_one_letter_code
_entity_poly.pdbx_strand_id
1 'polypeptide(L)' 'MLGLLTIACSLCGCTLMQEVRPWQKELLAQPDMALTPDPLQSAHHEHVYFSREAGTGGHAVGAGGCGCN' A
#
# COMPACT_ATOMS: atom_id res chain seq x y z
N MET A 1 18.63 -22.86 34.02
CA MET A 1 19.37 -22.07 33.01
C MET A 1 18.85 -22.27 31.59
N LEU A 2 18.55 -23.50 31.14
CA LEU A 2 18.12 -23.76 29.75
C LEU A 2 16.78 -23.11 29.37
N GLY A 3 15.79 -23.08 30.29
CA GLY A 3 14.46 -22.50 30.04
C GLY A 3 14.43 -20.96 29.94
N LEU A 4 15.41 -20.25 30.52
CA LEU A 4 15.49 -18.79 30.41
C LEU A 4 15.99 -18.38 29.01
N LEU A 5 16.89 -19.17 28.44
CA LEU A 5 17.46 -18.95 27.11
C LEU A 5 16.41 -19.16 26.00
N THR A 6 15.53 -20.15 26.17
CA THR A 6 14.45 -20.43 25.21
C THR A 6 13.41 -19.32 25.15
N ILE A 7 13.08 -18.69 26.29
CA ILE A 7 12.13 -17.57 26.34
C ILE A 7 12.71 -16.32 25.69
N ALA A 8 14.00 -16.03 25.94
CA ALA A 8 14.69 -14.90 25.33
C ALA A 8 14.74 -14.98 23.79
N CYS A 9 14.90 -16.19 23.25
CA CYS A 9 14.96 -16.39 21.79
C CYS A 9 13.60 -16.12 21.11
N SER A 10 12.48 -16.46 21.76
CA SER A 10 11.13 -16.24 21.22
C SER A 10 10.73 -14.76 21.12
N LEU A 11 11.44 -13.87 21.81
CA LEU A 11 11.21 -12.41 21.78
C LEU A 11 12.02 -11.71 20.68
N CYS A 12 13.01 -12.38 20.09
CA CYS A 12 13.73 -11.92 18.91
C CYS A 12 12.83 -12.13 17.67
N GLY A 13 11.95 -11.18 17.40
CA GLY A 13 11.16 -11.15 16.18
C GLY A 13 12.01 -10.81 14.94
N CYS A 14 11.40 -10.16 13.95
CA CYS A 14 12.06 -9.74 12.71
C CYS A 14 13.16 -8.66 12.87
N THR A 15 13.59 -8.35 14.10
CA THR A 15 14.59 -7.32 14.39
C THR A 15 16.00 -7.68 13.93
N LEU A 16 16.24 -8.95 13.60
CA LEU A 16 17.50 -9.42 12.98
C LEU A 16 17.49 -9.30 11.46
N MET A 17 16.42 -8.79 10.85
CA MET A 17 16.37 -8.56 9.41
C MET A 17 17.32 -7.44 9.02
N GLN A 18 18.07 -7.68 7.94
CA GLN A 18 19.02 -6.71 7.42
C GLN A 18 18.28 -5.48 6.88
N GLU A 19 18.70 -4.30 7.31
CA GLU A 19 18.13 -3.04 6.82
C GLU A 19 18.29 -2.93 5.30
N VAL A 20 17.16 -2.88 4.58
CA VAL A 20 17.13 -2.71 3.13
C VAL A 20 17.23 -1.23 2.81
N ARG A 21 18.34 -0.82 2.20
CA ARG A 21 18.58 0.57 1.80
C ARG A 21 17.64 0.95 0.65
N PRO A 22 17.19 2.23 0.54
CA PRO A 22 16.17 2.64 -0.43
C PRO A 22 16.44 2.20 -1.87
N TRP A 23 17.69 2.29 -2.33
CA TRP A 23 18.10 1.90 -3.68
C TRP A 23 18.16 0.38 -3.93
N GLN A 24 18.14 -0.44 -2.88
CA GLN A 24 18.07 -1.91 -3.04
C GLN A 24 16.65 -2.38 -3.41
N LYS A 25 15.63 -1.52 -3.24
CA LYS A 25 14.24 -1.84 -3.56
C LYS A 25 13.96 -1.81 -5.06
N GLU A 26 14.76 -1.08 -5.84
CA GLU A 26 14.61 -0.98 -7.31
C GLU A 26 14.73 -2.35 -7.99
N LEU A 27 15.63 -3.21 -7.51
CA LEU A 27 15.82 -4.56 -8.05
C LEU A 27 14.62 -5.49 -7.84
N LEU A 28 13.73 -5.17 -6.89
CA LEU A 28 12.54 -5.97 -6.57
C LEU A 28 11.26 -5.37 -7.15
N ALA A 29 11.28 -4.09 -7.53
CA ALA A 29 10.13 -3.41 -8.10
C ALA A 29 9.89 -3.89 -9.53
N GLN A 30 8.91 -4.77 -9.71
CA GLN A 30 8.44 -5.19 -11.02
C GLN A 30 7.51 -4.13 -11.63
N PRO A 31 7.45 -3.99 -12.97
CA PRO A 31 6.57 -3.02 -13.62
C PRO A 31 5.08 -3.19 -13.24
N ASP A 32 4.65 -4.42 -12.97
CA ASP A 32 3.28 -4.73 -12.53
C ASP A 32 2.96 -4.26 -11.11
N MET A 33 3.97 -3.87 -10.30
CA MET A 33 3.79 -3.32 -8.96
C MET A 33 3.59 -1.80 -8.96
N ALA A 34 3.55 -1.18 -10.15
CA ALA A 34 3.23 0.24 -10.26
C ALA A 34 1.85 0.54 -9.66
N LEU A 35 1.69 1.72 -9.05
CA LEU A 35 0.38 2.18 -8.53
C LEU A 35 -0.69 2.24 -9.63
N THR A 36 -0.26 2.48 -10.87
CA THR A 36 -1.13 2.55 -12.04
C THR A 36 -0.41 1.91 -13.22
N PRO A 37 -0.42 0.58 -13.32
CA PRO A 37 0.29 -0.13 -14.40
C PRO A 37 -0.44 0.05 -15.74
N ASP A 38 -1.77 0.20 -15.71
CA ASP A 38 -2.61 0.53 -16.87
C ASP A 38 -3.48 1.76 -16.56
N PRO A 39 -3.17 2.93 -17.18
CA PRO A 39 -3.92 4.15 -16.94
C PRO A 39 -5.34 4.11 -17.51
N LEU A 40 -5.59 3.32 -18.57
CA LEU A 40 -6.92 3.20 -19.16
C LEU A 40 -7.85 2.40 -18.24
N GLN A 41 -7.36 1.29 -17.70
CA GLN A 41 -8.14 0.53 -16.71
C GLN A 41 -8.37 1.30 -15.42
N SER A 42 -7.36 2.02 -14.93
CA SER A 42 -7.51 2.88 -13.75
C SER A 42 -8.55 3.98 -13.98
N ALA A 43 -8.53 4.66 -15.13
CA ALA A 43 -9.53 5.66 -15.47
C ALA A 43 -10.96 5.07 -15.59
N HIS A 44 -11.08 3.87 -16.16
CA HIS A 44 -12.36 3.18 -16.24
C HIS A 44 -12.89 2.79 -14.85
N HIS A 45 -12.03 2.27 -13.97
CA HIS A 45 -12.40 1.92 -12.61
C HIS A 45 -12.84 3.15 -11.82
N GLU A 46 -12.10 4.26 -11.93
CA GLU A 46 -12.47 5.54 -11.30
C GLU A 46 -13.82 6.05 -11.82
N HIS A 47 -14.07 5.94 -13.12
CA HIS A 47 -15.35 6.35 -13.72
C HIS A 47 -16.53 5.54 -13.16
N VAL A 48 -16.38 4.22 -13.05
CA VAL A 48 -17.41 3.33 -12.48
C VAL A 48 -17.57 3.61 -10.99
N TYR A 49 -16.48 3.76 -10.24
CA TYR A 49 -16.48 4.03 -8.81
C TYR A 49 -17.18 5.36 -8.50
N PHE A 50 -16.81 6.44 -9.20
CA PHE A 50 -17.45 7.74 -9.06
C PHE A 50 -18.94 7.67 -9.39
N SER A 51 -19.33 6.96 -10.45
CA SER A 51 -20.74 6.84 -10.84
C SER A 51 -21.60 6.11 -9.80
N ARG A 52 -20.99 5.28 -8.96
CA ARG A 52 -21.68 4.43 -7.98
C ARG A 52 -21.60 4.99 -6.56
N GLU A 53 -20.46 5.54 -6.19
CA GLU A 53 -20.09 5.90 -4.82
C GLU A 53 -19.70 7.38 -4.69
N ALA A 54 -20.23 8.26 -5.56
CA ALA A 54 -19.98 9.72 -5.62
C ALA A 54 -20.10 10.48 -4.28
N GLY A 55 -20.61 9.83 -3.22
CA GLY A 55 -20.74 10.38 -1.87
C GLY A 55 -19.40 10.54 -1.14
N THR A 56 -18.39 9.74 -1.45
CA THR A 56 -17.05 9.85 -0.85
C THR A 56 -16.04 10.20 -1.91
N GLY A 57 -15.14 11.11 -1.61
CA GLY A 57 -14.16 11.51 -2.59
C GLY A 57 -13.33 10.40 -3.19
N GLY A 58 -13.46 10.23 -4.51
CA GLY A 58 -12.50 9.56 -5.38
C GLY A 58 -11.08 10.14 -5.28
N HIS A 59 -10.16 9.59 -6.08
CA HIS A 59 -8.71 9.73 -5.89
C HIS A 59 -8.13 11.15 -6.16
N ALA A 60 -8.96 12.14 -6.48
CA ALA A 60 -8.55 13.54 -6.66
C ALA A 60 -9.09 14.42 -5.53
N VAL A 61 -8.27 15.40 -5.10
CA VAL A 61 -8.68 16.49 -4.21
C VAL A 61 -9.91 17.20 -4.81
N GLY A 62 -11.09 16.94 -4.25
CA GLY A 62 -12.36 17.52 -4.71
C GLY A 62 -13.40 16.51 -5.20
N ALA A 63 -13.08 15.22 -5.27
CA ALA A 63 -14.14 14.24 -5.23
C ALA A 63 -14.68 14.25 -3.79
N GLY A 64 -15.99 14.27 -3.60
CA GLY A 64 -16.62 14.38 -2.29
C GLY A 64 -18.09 14.65 -2.49
N GLY A 65 -18.93 13.92 -1.75
CA GLY A 65 -20.38 13.92 -1.90
C GLY A 65 -21.07 15.27 -1.84
N CYS A 66 -22.37 15.23 -2.18
CA CYS A 66 -23.34 16.35 -2.14
C CYS A 66 -22.65 17.70 -2.29
N GLY A 67 -22.20 18.03 -3.51
CA GLY A 67 -21.40 19.20 -3.86
C GLY A 67 -22.04 20.55 -3.53
N CYS A 68 -22.25 20.83 -2.26
CA CYS A 68 -22.58 22.13 -1.72
C CYS A 68 -21.27 22.84 -1.42
N ASN A 69 -20.86 23.72 -2.34
CA ASN A 69 -20.02 24.86 -1.97
C ASN A 69 -20.79 25.79 -1.01
#